data_AF-A0A1G7EAT0-F1
#
_entry.id   AF-A0A1G7EAT0-F1
#
_cell.length_a   1.000
_cell.length_b   1.000
_cell.length_c   1.000
_cell.angle_alpha   90.00
_cell.angle_beta   90.00
_cell.angle_gamma   90.00
#
_symmetry.space_group_name_H-M   'P 1'
#
loop_
_entity.id
_entity.type
_entity.pdbx_description
1 polymer ?
#
loop_
_entity_poly.entity_id
_entity_poly.type
_entity_poly.pdbx_seq_one_letter_code
_entity_poly.pdbx_strand_id
1 'polypeptide(L)'
;MQRLNLSEFLDLRGATCPMAFVKTKLHLDQIPPGETTTVVFEQSQGNEPLVRSICSLGHIILSEKTVAASFLTDDDTVTDIPPPSDEVQLTILEIEVKT
;
A
#
# COMPACT_ATOMS: atom_id res chain seq x y z
N MET A 1 -26.08 -13.54 6.15
CA MET A 1 -24.98 -13.81 5.21
C MET A 1 -24.39 -12.47 4.78
N GLN A 2 -23.35 -12.00 5.46
CA GLN A 2 -22.66 -10.76 5.07
C GLN A 2 -21.83 -11.09 3.83
N ARG A 3 -22.23 -10.53 2.69
CA ARG A 3 -21.40 -10.52 1.49
C ARG A 3 -20.28 -9.53 1.79
N LEU A 4 -19.10 -10.02 2.15
CA LEU A 4 -17.90 -9.19 2.07
C LEU A 4 -17.75 -8.87 0.58
N ASN A 5 -18.09 -7.64 0.19
CA ASN A 5 -17.59 -7.10 -1.06
C ASN A 5 -16.08 -7.03 -0.85
N LEU A 6 -15.38 -8.01 -1.39
CA LEU A 6 -13.93 -8.08 -1.35
C LEU A 6 -13.47 -7.03 -2.36
N SER A 7 -13.39 -5.76 -1.93
CA SER A 7 -12.71 -4.72 -2.69
C SER A 7 -11.32 -5.26 -3.04
N GLU A 8 -10.98 -5.28 -4.33
CA GLU A 8 -9.73 -5.83 -4.82
C GLU A 8 -8.55 -5.23 -4.04
N PHE A 9 -7.68 -6.07 -3.50
CA PHE A 9 -6.58 -5.68 -2.62
C PHE A 9 -5.26 -6.23 -3.14
N LEU A 10 -4.25 -5.37 -3.25
CA LEU A 10 -2.91 -5.72 -3.68
C LEU A 10 -1.87 -5.42 -2.61
N ASP A 11 -1.14 -6.47 -2.20
CA ASP A 11 0.00 -6.37 -1.29
C ASP A 11 1.33 -6.34 -2.05
N LEU A 12 2.10 -5.28 -1.83
CA LEU A 12 3.41 -5.02 -2.43
C LEU A 12 4.51 -4.88 -1.38
N ARG A 13 4.31 -5.38 -0.15
CA ARG A 13 5.38 -5.45 0.85
C ARG A 13 6.57 -6.25 0.30
N GLY A 14 7.79 -5.74 0.50
CA GLY A 14 9.02 -6.28 -0.05
C GLY A 14 9.23 -6.06 -1.55
N ALA A 15 8.26 -5.48 -2.26
CA ALA A 15 8.40 -5.12 -3.66
C ALA A 15 8.83 -3.64 -3.78
N THR A 16 9.89 -3.42 -4.54
CA THR A 16 10.37 -2.08 -4.91
C THR A 16 10.19 -1.85 -6.42
N CYS A 17 10.33 -0.60 -6.87
CA CYS A 17 10.33 -0.33 -8.31
C CYS A 17 11.50 -1.04 -9.02
N PRO A 18 11.29 -1.54 -10.26
CA PRO A 18 10.09 -1.35 -11.09
C PRO A 18 8.97 -2.37 -10.81
N MET A 19 9.23 -3.41 -10.02
CA MET A 19 8.29 -4.52 -9.83
C MET A 19 7.00 -4.09 -9.13
N ALA A 20 7.07 -3.19 -8.14
CA ALA A 20 5.89 -2.65 -7.48
C ALA A 20 4.94 -2.01 -8.51
N PHE A 21 5.47 -1.14 -9.37
CA PHE A 21 4.67 -0.50 -10.43
C PHE A 21 4.08 -1.49 -11.43
N VAL A 22 4.88 -2.45 -11.91
CA VAL A 22 4.39 -3.47 -12.87
C VAL A 22 3.23 -4.26 -12.26
N LYS A 23 3.35 -4.70 -11.00
CA LYS A 23 2.29 -5.42 -10.29
C LYS A 23 1.04 -4.56 -10.09
N THR A 24 1.21 -3.31 -9.66
CA THR A 24 0.08 -2.37 -9.52
C THR A 24 -0.62 -2.17 -10.85
N LYS A 25 0.11 -1.97 -11.94
CA LYS A 25 -0.46 -1.74 -13.27
C LYS A 25 -1.27 -2.96 -13.75
N LEU A 26 -0.72 -4.17 -13.62
CA LEU A 26 -1.44 -5.41 -13.97
C LEU A 26 -2.70 -5.61 -13.12
N HIS A 27 -2.66 -5.19 -11.86
CA HIS A 27 -3.82 -5.24 -10.97
C HIS A 27 -4.91 -4.25 -11.40
N LEU A 28 -4.54 -2.99 -11.66
CA LEU A 28 -5.45 -1.96 -12.14
C LEU A 28 -6.08 -2.31 -13.49
N ASP A 29 -5.33 -2.97 -14.39
CA ASP A 29 -5.86 -3.47 -15.67
C ASP A 29 -6.92 -4.58 -15.51
N GLN A 30 -6.93 -5.30 -14.38
CA GLN A 30 -7.91 -6.35 -14.10
C GLN A 30 -9.20 -5.80 -13.49
N ILE A 31 -9.15 -4.58 -12.94
CA ILE A 31 -10.28 -3.93 -12.27
C ILE A 31 -11.08 -3.12 -13.29
N PRO A 32 -12.41 -3.23 -13.31
CA PRO A 32 -13.23 -2.47 -14.23
C PRO A 32 -13.22 -0.96 -13.93
N PRO A 33 -13.33 -0.10 -14.97
CA PRO A 33 -13.47 1.34 -14.78
C PRO A 33 -14.64 1.69 -13.88
N GLY A 34 -14.42 2.62 -12.95
CA GLY A 34 -15.40 3.08 -11.97
C GLY A 34 -15.42 2.26 -10.68
N GLU A 35 -14.63 1.19 -10.58
CA GLU A 35 -14.43 0.46 -9.33
C GLU A 35 -13.18 0.96 -8.58
N THR A 36 -13.12 0.64 -7.28
CA THR A 36 -12.03 1.04 -6.40
C THR A 36 -11.23 -0.16 -5.92
N THR A 37 -9.94 0.07 -5.69
CA THR A 37 -9.01 -0.93 -5.16
C THR A 37 -8.07 -0.35 -4.13
N THR A 38 -7.55 -1.21 -3.26
CA THR A 38 -6.58 -0.84 -2.24
C THR A 38 -5.22 -1.47 -2.55
N VAL A 39 -4.17 -0.65 -2.56
CA VAL A 39 -2.78 -1.08 -2.75
C VAL A 39 -1.98 -0.77 -1.50
N VAL A 40 -1.24 -1.75 -0.98
CA VAL A 40 -0.37 -1.57 0.19
C VAL A 40 1.07 -1.79 -0.20
N PHE A 41 1.95 -0.86 0.15
CA PHE A 41 3.37 -0.95 -0.15
C PHE A 41 4.22 -0.35 0.98
N GLU A 42 5.49 -0.73 1.04
CA GLU A 42 6.44 -0.14 1.99
C GLU A 42 6.86 1.24 1.52
N GLN A 43 6.73 2.23 2.40
CA GLN A 43 7.13 3.61 2.16
C GLN A 43 8.66 3.70 2.20
N SER A 44 9.27 3.42 1.06
CA SER A 44 10.71 3.46 0.85
C SER A 44 11.05 4.34 -0.36
N GLN A 45 12.31 4.77 -0.46
CA GLN A 45 12.79 5.52 -1.64
C GLN A 45 12.53 4.78 -2.96
N GLY A 46 12.50 3.45 -2.93
CA GLY A 46 12.18 2.61 -4.09
C GLY A 46 10.71 2.67 -4.53
N ASN A 47 9.79 3.11 -3.67
CA ASN A 47 8.36 3.21 -3.95
C ASN A 47 7.84 4.66 -3.98
N GLU A 48 8.67 5.65 -3.67
CA GLU A 48 8.39 7.08 -3.87
C GLU A 48 7.80 7.41 -5.25
N PRO A 49 8.27 6.85 -6.39
CA PRO A 49 7.68 7.15 -7.70
C PRO A 49 6.36 6.41 -7.99
N LEU A 50 5.90 5.51 -7.12
CA LEU A 50 4.77 4.63 -7.42
C LEU A 50 3.46 5.42 -7.57
N VAL A 51 3.16 6.29 -6.61
CA VAL A 51 1.93 7.11 -6.57
C VAL A 51 1.84 8.00 -7.81
N ARG A 52 2.92 8.73 -8.15
CA ARG A 52 2.94 9.57 -9.36
C ARG A 52 2.75 8.77 -10.64
N SER A 53 3.26 7.53 -10.69
CA SER A 53 3.15 6.68 -11.87
C SER A 53 1.72 6.19 -12.05
N ILE A 54 1.00 5.88 -10.96
CA ILE A 54 -0.44 5.55 -10.98
C ILE A 54 -1.26 6.74 -11.46
N CYS A 55 -1.01 7.95 -10.94
CA CYS A 55 -1.66 9.18 -11.42
C CYS A 55 -1.38 9.42 -12.91
N SER A 56 -0.14 9.16 -13.37
CA SER A 56 0.24 9.32 -14.77
C SER A 56 -0.46 8.32 -15.72
N LEU A 57 -0.98 7.20 -15.21
CA LEU A 57 -1.80 6.26 -15.97
C LEU A 57 -3.26 6.77 -16.14
N GLY A 58 -3.66 7.81 -15.42
CA GLY A 58 -5.00 8.41 -15.50
C GLY A 58 -5.94 7.97 -14.38
N HIS A 59 -5.49 7.15 -13.44
CA HIS A 59 -6.27 6.75 -12.26
C HIS A 59 -6.26 7.83 -11.17
N ILE A 60 -7.22 7.78 -10.25
CA ILE A 60 -7.37 8.77 -9.19
C ILE A 60 -7.04 8.12 -7.85
N ILE A 61 -6.19 8.78 -7.07
CA ILE A 61 -5.98 8.42 -5.67
C ILE A 61 -7.11 9.03 -4.83
N LEU A 62 -7.93 8.18 -4.23
CA LEU A 62 -9.00 8.60 -3.33
C LEU A 62 -8.50 8.85 -1.91
N SER A 63 -7.54 8.03 -1.45
CA SER A 63 -7.03 8.09 -0.08
C SER A 63 -5.60 7.56 -0.02
N GLU A 64 -4.78 8.17 0.82
CA GLU A 64 -3.43 7.70 1.14
C GLU A 64 -3.26 7.71 2.66
N LYS A 65 -2.93 6.56 3.23
CA LYS A 65 -2.75 6.41 4.67
C LYS A 65 -1.47 5.66 4.98
N THR A 66 -0.55 6.32 5.67
CA THR A 66 0.67 5.69 6.18
C THR A 66 0.44 5.18 7.59
N VAL A 67 0.84 3.93 7.85
CA VAL A 67 0.77 3.26 9.15
C VAL A 67 2.15 2.73 9.51
N ALA A 68 2.60 3.01 10.74
CA ALA A 68 3.81 2.42 11.28
C ALA A 68 3.48 1.00 11.75
N ALA A 69 4.23 0.00 11.27
CA ALA A 69 4.13 -1.36 11.78
C ALA A 69 4.97 -1.51 13.05
N SER A 70 4.47 -1.00 14.18
CA SER A 70 5.04 -1.32 15.49
C SER A 70 4.43 -2.64 15.97
N PHE A 71 5.23 -3.70 15.97
CA PHE A 71 4.84 -4.96 16.59
C PHE A 71 4.75 -4.75 18.10
N LEU A 72 3.59 -5.07 18.69
CA LEU A 72 3.42 -5.14 20.14
C LEU A 72 4.36 -6.23 20.66
N THR A 73 5.35 -5.85 21.47
CA THR A 73 6.01 -6.79 22.37
C THR A 73 5.18 -6.86 23.64
N ASP A 74 4.35 -7.89 23.74
CA ASP A 74 3.82 -8.34 25.03
C ASP A 74 4.98 -8.93 25.84
N ASP A 75 5.74 -8.11 26.58
CA ASP A 75 6.49 -8.58 27.75
C ASP A 75 6.88 -7.42 28.68
N ASP A 76 6.54 -7.60 29.96
CA ASP A 76 6.88 -6.76 31.11
C ASP A 76 8.40 -6.64 31.31
N THR A 77 9.10 -5.80 30.55
CA THR A 77 10.44 -5.34 30.98
C THR A 77 10.74 -3.90 30.57
N VAL A 78 10.91 -3.06 31.59
CA VAL A 78 11.50 -1.73 31.52
C VAL A 78 12.79 -1.79 30.71
N THR A 79 12.78 -1.24 29.50
CA THR A 79 14.03 -0.91 28.83
C THR A 79 13.87 0.35 28.00
N ASP A 80 14.74 1.31 28.29
CA ASP A 80 15.15 2.45 27.47
C ASP A 80 15.75 1.94 26.14
N ILE A 81 14.93 1.25 25.33
CA ILE A 81 15.29 0.80 24.00
C ILE A 81 14.81 1.92 23.06
N PRO A 82 15.71 2.65 22.38
CA PRO A 82 15.29 3.55 21.32
C PRO A 82 14.43 2.74 20.33
N PRO A 83 13.33 3.30 19.79
CA PRO A 83 12.45 2.58 18.87
C PRO A 83 13.30 1.87 17.82
N PRO A 84 13.03 0.59 17.52
CA PRO A 84 13.85 -0.15 16.58
C PRO A 84 13.93 0.67 15.30
N SER A 85 15.15 0.94 14.82
CA SER A 85 15.40 1.77 13.63
C SER A 85 14.86 1.16 12.31
N ASP A 86 14.09 0.07 12.42
CA ASP A 86 13.37 -0.66 11.39
C ASP A 86 11.84 -0.51 11.58
N GLU A 87 11.36 0.70 11.89
CA GLU A 87 9.93 1.00 11.74
C GLU A 87 9.59 0.95 10.24
N VAL A 88 9.13 -0.21 9.78
CA VAL A 88 8.58 -0.35 8.43
C VAL A 88 7.30 0.46 8.35
N GLN A 89 7.37 1.59 7.66
CA GLN A 89 6.21 2.42 7.34
C GLN A 89 5.50 1.81 6.13
N LEU A 90 4.24 1.43 6.30
CA LEU A 90 3.40 0.92 5.24
C LEU A 90 2.45 2.01 4.77
N THR A 91 2.37 2.23 3.47
CA THR A 91 1.39 3.13 2.86
C THR A 91 0.27 2.31 2.23
N ILE A 92 -0.95 2.65 2.61
CA ILE A 92 -2.20 2.11 2.08
C ILE A 92 -2.78 3.17 1.14
N LEU A 93 -2.99 2.80 -0.11
CA LEU A 93 -3.45 3.67 -1.17
C LEU A 93 -4.79 3.17 -1.68
N GLU A 94 -5.84 3.99 -1.59
CA GLU A 94 -7.12 3.71 -2.23
C GLU A 94 -7.16 4.41 -3.59
N ILE A 95 -7.45 3.64 -4.63
CA ILE A 95 -7.38 4.09 -6.02
C ILE A 95 -8.74 3.84 -6.66
N GLU A 96 -9.29 4.86 -7.33
CA GLU A 96 -10.39 4.72 -8.28
C GLU A 96 -9.81 4.48 -9.67
N VAL A 97 -10.21 3.35 -10.26
CA VAL A 97 -9.80 3.00 -11.62
C VAL A 97 -10.63 3.83 -12.58
N LYS A 98 -10.03 4.90 -13.10
CA LYS A 98 -10.53 5.56 -14.31
C LYS A 98 -9.89 4.94 -15.53
N THR A 99 -10.72 4.37 -16.40
CA THR A 99 -10.37 3.98 -17.77
C THR A 99 -11.37 4.59 -18.72
#